data_AF-A0A1R3JD05-F1
#
_entry.id   AF-A0A1R3JD05-F1
#
_cell.length_a   1.000
_cell.length_b   1.000
_cell.length_c   1.000
_cell.angle_alpha   90.00
_cell.angle_beta   90.00
_cell.angle_gamma   90.00
#
_symmetry.space_group_name_H-M   'P 1'
#
loop_
_entity.id
_entity.type
_entity.pdbx_description
1 polymer ?
#
loop_
_entity_poly.entity_id
_entity_poly.type
_entity_poly.pdbx_seq_one_letter_code
_entity_poly.pdbx_strand_id
1 'polypeptide(L)'
;MGCVASRLEEEEEVVSICRERKRLIKLAVDRRYALAEAHCRYCQALYAVAAAIKLFVARHSSPSSPFLITFPPPCPPTPPSTDQNQNSGLEEIKENSTKLIQAITWHKSTLSRPPSCKSLVASSSKGSSAWTEYKNDLFDDYGGMDSGSHSLTLGRLYAWEKKLYEEVKAGDNTRKIYEKKCSRLRNQDVKGYDELTMDKTRAAVKDLYARILIAIRSAESISKRIQKLRDEELQPQILELLKGLTRTWKVMLESHETQNKILCEVKSFACPTYGKFSNDSHRLATLQLEAELQNWRACFSEYVAAQRAYIEALHGWLTKFLVPEVEFYSRGRSSAVPFVAHGPPLLVICYNWLTSMEGLPDKAVTFSLKSFSKDVRALWAQQGEEQQQKRKVDGMAKELDRRTMAFQKAETRFLESKLTEHKPEPEMEQRDEYLTEKKDQLDMFRKRLDIEREKHHNHMQETQRITLNGFQTGFSGVFESLIEYSKASLKMYNELVTRSENADKEGNLSYIEGSQVEENGNR
;
A
#
# COMPACT_ATOMS: atom_id res chain seq x y z
N MET A 1 -52.30 27.86 5.55
CA MET A 1 -50.99 28.54 5.61
C MET A 1 -49.84 27.53 5.81
N GLY A 2 -49.70 26.52 4.93
CA GLY A 2 -48.64 25.49 5.04
C GLY A 2 -47.76 25.29 3.80
N CYS A 3 -48.13 25.82 2.63
CA CYS A 3 -47.46 25.50 1.35
C CYS A 3 -46.19 26.30 1.04
N VAL A 4 -45.89 27.37 1.78
CA VAL A 4 -44.69 28.21 1.52
C VAL A 4 -43.47 27.66 2.25
N ALA A 5 -43.66 27.06 3.42
CA ALA A 5 -42.57 26.42 4.17
C ALA A 5 -42.09 25.13 3.48
N SER A 6 -43.01 24.29 3.01
CA SER A 6 -42.67 23.03 2.32
C SER A 6 -41.91 23.25 1.00
N ARG A 7 -42.28 24.27 0.20
CA ARG A 7 -41.54 24.62 -1.02
C ARG A 7 -40.14 25.19 -0.73
N LEU A 8 -39.97 25.96 0.35
CA LEU A 8 -38.65 26.48 0.71
C LEU A 8 -37.71 25.36 1.20
N GLU A 9 -38.25 24.35 1.89
CA GLU A 9 -37.51 23.15 2.32
C GLU A 9 -37.08 22.29 1.12
N GLU A 10 -38.00 21.99 0.19
CA GLU A 10 -37.72 21.25 -1.06
C GLU A 10 -36.69 21.96 -1.96
N GLU A 11 -36.63 23.29 -1.93
CA GLU A 11 -35.74 24.07 -2.79
C GLU A 11 -34.33 24.26 -2.18
N GLU A 12 -34.23 24.37 -0.85
CA GLU A 12 -32.95 24.28 -0.12
C GLU A 12 -32.34 22.88 -0.25
N GLU A 13 -33.17 21.85 -0.42
CA GLU A 13 -32.78 20.47 -0.67
C GLU A 13 -32.01 20.31 -2.01
N VAL A 14 -32.43 20.96 -3.10
CA VAL A 14 -31.76 20.83 -4.42
C VAL A 14 -30.33 21.39 -4.39
N VAL A 15 -30.12 22.57 -3.80
CA VAL A 15 -28.78 23.14 -3.64
C VAL A 15 -27.92 22.25 -2.75
N SER A 16 -28.51 21.65 -1.71
CA SER A 16 -27.85 20.71 -0.80
C SER A 16 -27.43 19.42 -1.53
N ILE A 17 -28.29 18.84 -2.37
CA ILE A 17 -27.99 17.65 -3.17
C ILE A 17 -26.82 17.93 -4.12
N CYS A 18 -26.82 19.05 -4.86
CA CYS A 18 -25.71 19.41 -5.74
C CYS A 18 -24.41 19.64 -4.96
N ARG A 19 -24.49 20.21 -3.75
CA ARG A 19 -23.32 20.39 -2.86
C ARG A 19 -22.73 19.05 -2.46
N GLU A 20 -23.58 18.10 -2.07
CA GLU A 20 -23.11 16.79 -1.62
C GLU A 20 -22.56 15.95 -2.78
N ARG A 21 -23.22 15.98 -3.95
CA ARG A 21 -22.69 15.35 -5.18
C ARG A 21 -21.29 15.86 -5.53
N LYS A 22 -21.09 17.18 -5.51
CA LYS A 22 -19.78 17.82 -5.70
C LYS A 22 -18.75 17.34 -4.67
N ARG A 23 -19.15 17.18 -3.40
CA ARG A 23 -18.26 16.69 -2.33
C ARG A 23 -17.86 15.23 -2.56
N LEU A 24 -18.82 14.38 -2.90
CA LEU A 24 -18.61 12.94 -3.09
C LEU A 24 -17.75 12.65 -4.33
N ILE A 25 -17.97 13.32 -5.46
CA ILE A 25 -17.10 13.15 -6.64
C ILE A 25 -15.68 13.67 -6.37
N LYS A 26 -15.52 14.73 -5.56
CA LYS A 26 -14.19 15.19 -5.13
C LYS A 26 -13.51 14.13 -4.27
N LEU A 27 -14.27 13.52 -3.35
CA LEU A 27 -13.77 12.43 -2.54
C LEU A 27 -13.34 11.24 -3.42
N ALA A 28 -14.13 10.87 -4.43
CA ALA A 28 -13.77 9.80 -5.37
C ALA A 28 -12.47 10.10 -6.13
N VAL A 29 -12.26 11.36 -6.57
CA VAL A 29 -10.98 11.79 -7.17
C VAL A 29 -9.82 11.54 -6.21
N ASP A 30 -9.92 11.97 -4.96
CA ASP A 30 -8.84 11.83 -3.98
C ASP A 30 -8.59 10.35 -3.61
N ARG A 31 -9.67 9.59 -3.42
CA ARG A 31 -9.60 8.15 -3.10
C ARG A 31 -9.02 7.33 -4.25
N ARG A 32 -9.21 7.73 -5.51
CA ARG A 32 -8.55 7.09 -6.64
C ARG A 32 -7.03 7.21 -6.55
N TYR A 33 -6.50 8.39 -6.18
CA TYR A 33 -5.05 8.57 -6.02
C TYR A 33 -4.52 7.74 -4.85
N ALA A 34 -5.24 7.74 -3.72
CA ALA A 34 -4.89 6.89 -2.58
C ALA A 34 -4.91 5.39 -2.93
N LEU A 35 -5.87 4.93 -3.72
CA LEU A 35 -5.92 3.55 -4.21
C LEU A 35 -4.72 3.21 -5.10
N ALA A 36 -4.38 4.08 -6.04
CA ALA A 36 -3.22 3.87 -6.92
C ALA A 36 -1.90 3.81 -6.11
N GLU A 37 -1.73 4.71 -5.14
CA GLU A 37 -0.58 4.72 -4.24
C GLU A 37 -0.52 3.45 -3.38
N ALA A 38 -1.64 3.09 -2.74
CA ALA A 38 -1.71 1.90 -1.89
C ALA A 38 -1.43 0.61 -2.68
N HIS A 39 -1.91 0.52 -3.93
CA HIS A 39 -1.62 -0.60 -4.81
C HIS A 39 -0.12 -0.67 -5.17
N CYS A 40 0.50 0.46 -5.51
CA CYS A 40 1.94 0.52 -5.77
C CYS A 40 2.75 0.09 -4.54
N ARG A 41 2.39 0.59 -3.35
CA ARG A 41 3.04 0.22 -2.08
C ARG A 41 2.86 -1.26 -1.74
N TYR A 42 1.71 -1.85 -2.03
CA TYR A 42 1.49 -3.28 -1.89
C TYR A 42 2.42 -4.10 -2.77
N CYS A 43 2.53 -3.75 -4.07
CA CYS A 43 3.47 -4.39 -4.99
C CYS A 43 4.93 -4.25 -4.51
N GLN A 44 5.33 -3.05 -4.08
CA GLN A 44 6.67 -2.81 -3.54
C GLN A 44 6.95 -3.65 -2.28
N ALA A 45 5.96 -3.82 -1.41
CA ALA A 45 6.12 -4.65 -0.22
C ALA A 45 6.31 -6.14 -0.55
N LEU A 46 5.69 -6.64 -1.63
CA LEU A 46 5.96 -8.00 -2.13
C LEU A 46 7.42 -8.18 -2.58
N TYR A 47 8.00 -7.18 -3.26
CA TYR A 47 9.43 -7.20 -3.61
C TYR A 47 10.33 -7.10 -2.38
N ALA A 48 9.97 -6.26 -1.41
CA ALA A 48 10.75 -6.06 -0.20
C ALA A 48 10.79 -7.33 0.67
N VAL A 49 9.64 -8.01 0.86
CA VAL A 49 9.60 -9.28 1.59
C VAL A 49 10.36 -10.39 0.84
N ALA A 50 10.29 -10.43 -0.49
CA ALA A 50 11.08 -11.38 -1.28
C ALA A 50 12.59 -11.17 -1.10
N ALA A 51 13.05 -9.91 -1.07
CA ALA A 51 14.45 -9.58 -0.80
C ALA A 51 14.86 -9.98 0.64
N ALA A 52 14.01 -9.74 1.62
CA ALA A 52 14.25 -10.13 3.01
C ALA A 52 14.31 -11.66 3.18
N ILE A 53 13.42 -12.40 2.51
CA ILE A 53 13.45 -13.88 2.46
C ILE A 53 14.78 -14.35 1.86
N LYS A 54 15.19 -13.79 0.72
CA LYS A 54 16.46 -14.16 0.07
C LYS A 54 17.65 -13.92 1.00
N LEU A 55 17.69 -12.79 1.71
CA LEU A 55 18.73 -12.50 2.69
C LEU A 55 18.70 -13.50 3.85
N PHE A 56 17.53 -13.76 4.43
CA PHE A 56 17.33 -14.71 5.51
C PHE A 56 17.83 -16.12 5.14
N VAL A 57 17.38 -16.63 3.99
CA VAL A 57 17.80 -17.95 3.48
C VAL A 57 19.29 -17.97 3.18
N ALA A 58 19.86 -16.93 2.57
CA ALA A 58 21.29 -16.87 2.27
C ALA A 58 22.16 -16.96 3.53
N ARG A 59 21.73 -16.32 4.62
CA ARG A 59 22.43 -16.37 5.90
C ARG A 59 22.27 -17.72 6.60
N HIS A 60 21.14 -18.39 6.45
CA HIS A 60 20.90 -19.69 7.08
C HIS A 60 21.30 -20.92 6.23
N SER A 61 21.60 -20.74 4.94
CA SER A 61 22.00 -21.83 4.01
C SER A 61 23.50 -21.84 3.67
N SER A 62 24.21 -20.72 3.80
CA SER A 62 25.60 -20.63 3.31
C SER A 62 26.64 -21.01 4.38
N PRO A 63 27.75 -21.69 4.02
CA PRO A 63 28.92 -21.71 4.89
C PRO A 63 29.45 -20.27 5.02
N SER A 64 29.65 -19.81 6.26
CA SER A 64 30.40 -18.58 6.53
C SER A 64 31.73 -18.62 5.79
N SER A 65 31.83 -17.96 4.63
CA SER A 65 33.11 -17.44 4.17
C SER A 65 33.58 -16.45 5.25
N PRO A 66 34.82 -16.56 5.75
CA PRO A 66 35.39 -15.47 6.52
C PRO A 66 35.50 -14.30 5.56
N PHE A 67 34.57 -13.36 5.63
CA PHE A 67 34.83 -12.03 5.10
C PHE A 67 35.95 -11.43 5.97
N LEU A 68 37.19 -11.77 5.64
CA LEU A 68 38.32 -10.91 5.95
C LEU A 68 38.10 -9.66 5.10
N ILE A 69 37.78 -8.55 5.74
CA ILE A 69 37.97 -7.23 5.14
C ILE A 69 39.48 -7.05 5.06
N THR A 70 40.11 -7.57 4.01
CA THR A 70 41.44 -7.15 3.59
C THR A 70 41.28 -5.82 2.87
N PHE A 71 41.72 -4.74 3.53
CA PHE A 71 41.97 -3.49 2.82
C PHE A 71 43.03 -3.76 1.74
N PRO A 72 42.84 -3.31 0.49
CA PRO A 72 43.88 -3.41 -0.51
C PRO A 72 45.10 -2.58 -0.08
N PRO A 73 46.34 -3.06 -0.27
CA PRO A 73 47.51 -2.25 -0.01
C PRO A 73 47.53 -1.03 -0.96
N PRO A 74 48.07 0.12 -0.53
CA PRO A 74 48.13 1.30 -1.37
C PRO A 74 49.06 1.05 -2.56
N CYS A 75 48.54 1.22 -3.79
CA CYS A 75 49.36 1.17 -5.01
C CYS A 75 50.32 2.38 -5.09
N PRO A 76 51.55 2.17 -5.58
CA PRO A 76 52.56 3.23 -5.79
C PRO A 76 52.27 4.09 -7.05
N PRO A 77 52.86 5.29 -7.17
CA PRO A 77 52.56 6.24 -8.24
C PRO A 77 53.27 5.89 -9.55
N THR A 78 52.57 6.07 -10.68
CA THR A 78 53.13 5.99 -12.03
C THR A 78 53.55 7.38 -12.56
N PRO A 79 54.66 7.48 -13.32
CA PRO A 79 55.21 8.74 -13.87
C PRO A 79 54.59 9.13 -15.24
N PRO A 80 54.88 10.36 -15.76
CA PRO A 80 54.10 10.98 -16.82
C PRO A 80 54.57 10.58 -18.23
N SER A 81 53.66 10.61 -19.20
CA SER A 81 53.94 10.43 -20.62
C SER A 81 53.70 11.71 -21.42
N THR A 82 54.68 12.01 -22.27
CA THR A 82 54.94 13.20 -23.08
C THR A 82 53.98 13.37 -24.27
N ASP A 83 53.71 14.64 -24.61
CA ASP A 83 53.07 15.15 -25.83
C ASP A 83 53.80 14.78 -27.13
N GLN A 84 53.05 14.54 -28.23
CA GLN A 84 53.22 15.08 -29.61
C GLN A 84 51.86 14.91 -30.35
N ASN A 85 51.07 15.94 -30.65
CA ASN A 85 51.12 16.93 -31.75
C ASN A 85 50.68 16.39 -33.14
N GLN A 86 49.53 16.85 -33.67
CA GLN A 86 49.40 17.72 -34.87
C GLN A 86 47.97 17.80 -35.47
N ASN A 87 47.41 19.02 -35.41
CA ASN A 87 46.67 19.85 -36.39
C ASN A 87 45.63 19.30 -37.40
N SER A 88 44.47 19.98 -37.38
CA SER A 88 43.91 20.93 -38.41
C SER A 88 42.37 20.82 -38.45
N GLY A 89 41.50 21.83 -38.60
CA GLY A 89 41.49 23.31 -38.69
C GLY A 89 40.03 23.81 -38.38
N LEU A 90 39.83 24.98 -37.75
CA LEU A 90 39.29 26.26 -38.29
C LEU A 90 37.95 26.12 -39.08
N GLU A 91 36.82 26.81 -38.85
CA GLU A 91 36.43 28.20 -38.43
C GLU A 91 35.05 28.17 -37.69
N GLU A 92 34.73 29.00 -36.68
CA GLU A 92 34.24 30.41 -36.74
C GLU A 92 32.85 30.51 -37.44
N ILE A 93 31.73 31.11 -36.96
CA ILE A 93 31.46 32.35 -36.22
C ILE A 93 30.08 32.26 -35.51
N LYS A 94 30.04 33.03 -34.43
CA LYS A 94 29.01 33.55 -33.52
C LYS A 94 27.67 34.05 -34.14
N GLU A 95 26.65 34.05 -33.27
CA GLU A 95 25.54 35.03 -33.18
C GLU A 95 24.29 34.81 -34.05
N ASN A 96 23.21 34.31 -33.44
CA ASN A 96 22.01 35.12 -33.20
C ASN A 96 21.03 34.45 -32.23
N SER A 97 20.90 35.11 -31.09
CA SER A 97 19.88 34.96 -30.06
C SER A 97 18.47 35.25 -30.57
N THR A 98 17.48 34.79 -29.79
CA THR A 98 16.05 35.17 -29.77
C THR A 98 15.06 34.26 -30.51
N LYS A 99 14.70 33.16 -29.84
CA LYS A 99 13.32 32.61 -29.74
C LYS A 99 13.38 31.34 -28.89
N LEU A 100 13.21 31.46 -27.56
CA LEU A 100 12.44 30.52 -26.71
C LEU A 100 12.61 30.81 -25.20
N ILE A 101 12.40 32.05 -24.73
CA ILE A 101 12.19 32.32 -23.31
C ILE A 101 11.06 33.34 -23.17
N GLN A 102 9.82 32.83 -23.07
CA GLN A 102 8.70 33.43 -22.34
C GLN A 102 7.48 32.48 -22.38
N ALA A 103 7.44 31.50 -21.47
CA ALA A 103 6.19 30.82 -21.09
C ALA A 103 6.28 30.03 -19.77
N ILE A 104 7.28 30.27 -18.91
CA ILE A 104 7.33 29.62 -17.59
C ILE A 104 7.73 30.67 -16.55
N THR A 105 6.80 31.57 -16.26
CA THR A 105 6.87 32.43 -15.08
C THR A 105 5.89 31.88 -14.04
N TRP A 106 6.44 31.05 -13.14
CA TRP A 106 6.34 31.15 -11.67
C TRP A 106 5.00 31.67 -11.06
N HIS A 107 4.35 30.99 -10.09
CA HIS A 107 4.84 30.82 -8.72
C HIS A 107 4.02 29.87 -7.81
N LYS A 108 4.77 29.17 -6.94
CA LYS A 108 4.53 28.75 -5.52
C LYS A 108 3.44 27.69 -5.26
N SER A 109 3.75 26.46 -4.85
CA SER A 109 4.42 25.98 -3.61
C SER A 109 3.67 26.30 -2.32
N THR A 110 3.07 25.26 -1.72
CA THR A 110 3.28 24.84 -0.31
C THR A 110 2.58 23.50 -0.11
N LEU A 111 3.34 22.43 0.16
CA LEU A 111 3.01 21.46 1.22
C LEU A 111 4.24 20.57 1.49
N SER A 112 4.56 20.55 2.76
CA SER A 112 5.73 20.01 3.43
C SER A 112 5.83 18.49 3.34
N ARG A 113 7.01 18.02 2.94
CA ARG A 113 7.52 16.66 3.10
C ARG A 113 7.83 16.39 4.59
N PRO A 114 7.38 15.28 5.20
CA PRO A 114 7.87 14.87 6.52
C PRO A 114 9.29 14.30 6.40
N PRO A 115 10.08 14.32 7.50
CA PRO A 115 11.50 13.97 7.46
C PRO A 115 11.67 12.47 7.25
N SER A 116 12.60 12.14 6.35
CA SER A 116 13.19 10.81 6.24
C SER A 116 13.81 10.44 7.59
N CYS A 117 13.36 9.32 8.16
CA CYS A 117 14.03 8.67 9.27
C CYS A 117 15.45 8.33 8.83
N LYS A 118 16.42 9.05 9.40
CA LYS A 118 17.84 8.74 9.35
C LYS A 118 18.04 7.39 10.04
N SER A 119 18.17 6.32 9.27
CA SER A 119 18.91 5.13 9.72
C SER A 119 20.40 5.45 9.54
N LEU A 120 21.13 5.44 10.65
CA LEU A 120 22.56 5.69 10.70
C LEU A 120 23.32 4.55 10.02
N VAL A 121 23.87 4.79 8.85
CA VAL A 121 25.13 4.16 8.45
C VAL A 121 26.02 5.24 7.86
N ALA A 122 27.11 5.53 8.57
CA ALA A 122 28.17 6.41 8.12
C ALA A 122 29.01 5.72 7.03
N SER A 123 29.18 6.45 5.92
CA SER A 123 30.32 6.56 5.01
C SER A 123 31.25 5.36 4.74
N SER A 124 31.39 4.99 3.47
CA SER A 124 32.53 5.44 2.66
C SER A 124 32.32 5.15 1.17
N SER A 125 32.55 6.16 0.33
CA SER A 125 32.53 6.08 -1.13
C SER A 125 33.80 5.42 -1.67
N LYS A 126 33.66 4.49 -2.63
CA LYS A 126 34.25 4.56 -3.99
C LYS A 126 33.83 3.32 -4.80
N GLY A 127 33.56 3.59 -6.08
CA GLY A 127 32.88 2.75 -7.07
C GLY A 127 33.25 1.26 -7.13
N SER A 128 32.20 0.44 -7.15
CA SER A 128 32.11 -0.73 -8.03
C SER A 128 30.66 -0.80 -8.49
N SER A 129 30.39 -0.22 -9.66
CA SER A 129 29.11 -0.30 -10.36
C SER A 129 28.90 -1.73 -10.86
N ALA A 130 28.43 -2.60 -9.97
CA ALA A 130 27.85 -3.89 -10.31
C ALA A 130 26.53 -4.10 -9.55
N TRP A 131 25.82 -3.01 -9.29
CA TRP A 131 24.38 -3.08 -9.12
C TRP A 131 23.84 -3.05 -10.54
N THR A 132 23.40 -4.21 -11.03
CA THR A 132 22.49 -4.24 -12.17
C THR A 132 21.32 -3.36 -11.76
N GLU A 133 21.33 -2.14 -12.29
CA GLU A 133 20.21 -1.23 -12.31
C GLU A 133 19.09 -2.06 -12.94
N TYR A 134 18.24 -2.66 -12.08
CA TYR A 134 16.98 -3.23 -12.51
C TYR A 134 16.18 -2.04 -12.99
N LYS A 135 16.41 -1.71 -14.26
CA LYS A 135 15.57 -0.87 -15.06
C LYS A 135 14.16 -1.38 -14.84
N ASN A 136 13.30 -0.51 -14.32
CA ASN A 136 11.87 -0.78 -14.17
C ASN A 136 11.20 -0.79 -15.56
N ASP A 137 11.75 -1.54 -16.51
CA ASP A 137 11.19 -1.76 -17.85
C ASP A 137 9.91 -2.62 -17.77
N LEU A 138 9.48 -3.08 -16.57
CA LEU A 138 8.22 -3.78 -16.35
C LEU A 138 6.99 -2.85 -16.40
N PHE A 139 7.16 -1.54 -16.22
CA PHE A 139 6.06 -0.58 -16.16
C PHE A 139 5.96 0.37 -17.36
N ASP A 140 6.95 0.39 -18.26
CA ASP A 140 6.95 1.30 -19.42
C ASP A 140 6.16 0.73 -20.62
N ASP A 141 5.81 -0.56 -20.63
CA ASP A 141 5.21 -1.24 -21.79
C ASP A 141 3.74 -1.68 -21.60
N TYR A 142 3.11 -1.39 -20.46
CA TYR A 142 1.66 -1.61 -20.29
C TYR A 142 0.90 -0.31 -20.54
N GLY A 143 0.33 -0.24 -21.75
CA GLY A 143 -0.54 0.82 -22.24
C GLY A 143 -1.60 1.27 -21.23
N GLY A 144 -1.87 2.57 -21.24
CA GLY A 144 -2.98 3.16 -20.51
C GLY A 144 -4.32 2.53 -20.91
N MET A 145 -5.34 2.74 -20.07
CA MET A 145 -6.67 2.18 -20.30
C MET A 145 -7.18 2.44 -21.73
N ASP A 146 -7.67 1.39 -22.40
CA ASP A 146 -8.27 1.50 -23.73
C ASP A 146 -9.50 2.42 -23.71
N SER A 147 -10.21 2.44 -22.57
CA SER A 147 -11.36 3.31 -22.29
C SER A 147 -10.98 4.76 -21.95
N GLY A 148 -9.71 5.15 -22.15
CA GLY A 148 -9.19 6.48 -21.91
C GLY A 148 -8.79 6.75 -20.46
N SER A 149 -8.37 7.99 -20.17
CA SER A 149 -7.78 8.32 -18.87
C SER A 149 -8.81 8.51 -17.77
N HIS A 150 -8.86 7.54 -16.86
CA HIS A 150 -9.72 7.58 -15.68
C HIS A 150 -9.54 8.82 -14.80
N SER A 151 -8.32 9.38 -14.73
CA SER A 151 -8.05 10.55 -13.87
C SER A 151 -8.60 11.81 -14.49
N LEU A 152 -8.46 11.94 -15.81
CA LEU A 152 -9.03 13.04 -16.56
C LEU A 152 -10.56 12.97 -16.57
N THR A 153 -11.17 11.78 -16.65
CA THR A 153 -12.63 11.62 -16.57
C THR A 153 -13.17 12.04 -15.20
N LEU A 154 -12.61 11.55 -14.08
CA LEU A 154 -13.02 11.97 -12.73
C LEU A 154 -12.77 13.47 -12.48
N GLY A 155 -11.64 14.00 -12.96
CA GLY A 155 -11.34 15.44 -12.86
C GLY A 155 -12.35 16.31 -13.62
N ARG A 156 -12.73 15.90 -14.83
CA ARG A 156 -13.79 16.57 -15.61
C ARG A 156 -15.17 16.44 -14.94
N LEU A 157 -15.52 15.27 -14.41
CA LEU A 157 -16.75 15.07 -13.64
C LEU A 157 -16.82 16.02 -12.44
N TYR A 158 -15.75 16.14 -11.66
CA TYR A 158 -15.69 17.09 -10.56
C TYR A 158 -15.85 18.55 -11.02
N ALA A 159 -15.21 18.94 -12.12
CA ALA A 159 -15.35 20.29 -12.66
C ALA A 159 -16.81 20.59 -13.09
N TRP A 160 -17.49 19.64 -13.73
CA TRP A 160 -18.88 19.78 -14.13
C TRP A 160 -19.84 19.78 -12.93
N GLU A 161 -19.64 18.92 -11.93
CA GLU A 161 -20.42 18.94 -10.68
C GLU A 161 -20.23 20.25 -9.90
N LYS A 162 -19.01 20.80 -9.90
CA LYS A 162 -18.75 22.12 -9.33
C LYS A 162 -19.53 23.21 -10.08
N LYS A 163 -19.51 23.18 -11.42
CA LYS A 163 -20.26 24.13 -12.26
C LYS A 163 -21.77 24.00 -12.04
N LEU A 164 -22.29 22.77 -11.96
CA LEU A 164 -23.70 22.50 -11.68
C LEU A 164 -24.13 23.13 -10.35
N TYR A 165 -23.35 22.90 -9.29
CA TYR A 165 -23.62 23.49 -7.98
C TYR A 165 -23.63 25.02 -8.01
N GLU A 166 -22.69 25.64 -8.72
CA GLU A 166 -22.63 27.10 -8.86
C GLU A 166 -23.83 27.67 -9.63
N GLU A 167 -24.24 27.02 -10.72
CA GLU A 167 -25.42 27.39 -11.51
C GLU A 167 -26.71 27.25 -10.69
N VAL A 168 -26.91 26.11 -10.02
CA VAL A 168 -28.10 25.85 -9.19
C VAL A 168 -28.17 26.83 -8.02
N LYS A 169 -27.04 27.13 -7.37
CA LYS A 169 -26.97 28.13 -6.29
C LYS A 169 -27.29 29.55 -6.79
N ALA A 170 -26.82 29.93 -7.98
CA ALA A 170 -27.12 31.23 -8.57
C ALA A 170 -28.60 31.34 -8.99
N GLY A 171 -29.15 30.27 -9.57
CA GLY A 171 -30.57 30.16 -9.91
C GLY A 171 -31.47 30.26 -8.68
N ASP A 172 -31.14 29.55 -7.60
CA ASP A 172 -31.85 29.62 -6.31
C ASP A 172 -31.84 31.04 -5.71
N ASN A 173 -30.69 31.71 -5.71
CA ASN A 173 -30.61 33.12 -5.28
C ASN A 173 -31.50 34.03 -6.14
N THR A 174 -31.54 33.82 -7.45
CA THR A 174 -32.40 34.58 -8.38
C THR A 174 -33.88 34.33 -8.07
N ARG A 175 -34.24 33.09 -7.77
CA ARG A 175 -35.60 32.69 -7.36
C ARG A 175 -36.02 33.36 -6.05
N LYS A 176 -35.15 33.36 -5.03
CA LYS A 176 -35.41 34.07 -3.76
C LYS A 176 -35.66 35.57 -3.97
N ILE A 177 -34.96 36.20 -4.91
CA ILE A 177 -35.21 37.60 -5.28
C ILE A 177 -36.56 37.75 -6.00
N TYR A 178 -36.86 36.85 -6.95
CA TYR A 178 -38.14 36.79 -7.66
C TYR A 178 -39.32 36.69 -6.69
N GLU A 179 -39.27 35.80 -5.71
CA GLU A 179 -40.34 35.61 -4.71
C GLU A 179 -40.58 36.87 -3.87
N LYS A 180 -39.51 37.53 -3.43
CA LYS A 180 -39.59 38.81 -2.71
C LYS A 180 -40.22 39.89 -3.59
N LYS A 181 -39.87 39.96 -4.87
CA LYS A 181 -40.43 40.92 -5.83
C LYS A 181 -41.91 40.64 -6.15
N CYS A 182 -42.29 39.38 -6.32
CA CYS A 182 -43.68 38.96 -6.50
C CYS A 182 -44.53 39.31 -5.28
N SER A 183 -44.00 39.08 -4.07
CA SER A 183 -44.68 39.46 -2.83
C SER A 183 -44.87 40.97 -2.72
N ARG A 184 -43.86 41.75 -3.14
CA ARG A 184 -43.96 43.21 -3.18
C ARG A 184 -44.99 43.70 -4.20
N LEU A 185 -45.05 43.07 -5.38
CA LEU A 185 -46.05 43.41 -6.41
C LEU A 185 -47.47 43.19 -5.88
N ARG A 186 -47.74 42.01 -5.27
CA ARG A 186 -49.03 41.73 -4.62
C ARG A 186 -49.41 42.76 -3.56
N ASN A 187 -48.43 43.23 -2.77
CA ASN A 187 -48.67 44.25 -1.74
C ASN A 187 -48.90 45.66 -2.33
N GLN A 188 -48.34 45.96 -3.50
CA GLN A 188 -48.55 47.22 -4.21
C GLN A 188 -49.93 47.26 -4.87
N ASP A 189 -50.37 46.15 -5.46
CA ASP A 189 -51.70 45.99 -6.06
C ASP A 189 -52.83 46.25 -5.03
N VAL A 190 -52.65 45.84 -3.78
CA VAL A 190 -53.65 46.03 -2.69
C VAL A 190 -53.69 47.46 -2.15
N LYS A 191 -52.57 48.21 -2.23
CA LYS A 191 -52.41 49.52 -1.58
C LYS A 191 -52.58 50.72 -2.52
N GLY A 192 -52.79 50.51 -3.82
CA GLY A 192 -53.06 51.59 -4.78
C GLY A 192 -51.88 52.54 -5.02
N TYR A 193 -50.66 52.00 -5.19
CA TYR A 193 -49.46 52.79 -5.51
C TYR A 193 -49.46 53.31 -6.97
N ASP A 194 -48.61 54.30 -7.25
CA ASP A 194 -48.40 54.91 -8.59
C ASP A 194 -48.09 53.86 -9.68
N GLU A 195 -48.78 53.97 -10.82
CA GLU A 195 -48.79 53.02 -11.95
C GLU A 195 -47.38 52.80 -12.53
N LEU A 196 -46.57 53.86 -12.59
CA LEU A 196 -45.18 53.79 -13.06
C LEU A 196 -44.30 52.90 -12.16
N THR A 197 -44.55 52.88 -10.85
CA THR A 197 -43.80 52.05 -9.90
C THR A 197 -44.20 50.58 -9.95
N MET A 198 -45.47 50.32 -10.27
CA MET A 198 -46.01 48.98 -10.50
C MET A 198 -45.45 48.37 -11.78
N ASP A 199 -45.39 49.14 -12.87
CA ASP A 199 -44.84 48.71 -14.15
C ASP A 199 -43.35 48.33 -14.05
N LYS A 200 -42.55 49.14 -13.33
CA LYS A 200 -41.15 48.82 -13.03
C LYS A 200 -41.01 47.50 -12.26
N THR A 201 -41.90 47.24 -11.29
CA THR A 201 -41.88 45.98 -10.53
C THR A 201 -42.31 44.80 -11.38
N ARG A 202 -43.31 44.96 -12.25
CA ARG A 202 -43.77 43.93 -13.20
C ARG A 202 -42.67 43.57 -14.22
N ALA A 203 -41.95 44.57 -14.75
CA ALA A 203 -40.82 44.34 -15.64
C ALA A 203 -39.70 43.55 -14.95
N ALA A 204 -39.35 43.92 -13.71
CA ALA A 204 -38.34 43.18 -12.92
C ALA A 204 -38.75 41.73 -12.63
N VAL A 205 -40.04 41.47 -12.36
CA VAL A 205 -40.57 40.11 -12.17
C VAL A 205 -40.42 39.27 -13.44
N LYS A 206 -40.75 39.84 -14.62
CA LYS A 206 -40.58 39.15 -15.91
C LYS A 206 -39.12 38.84 -16.23
N ASP A 207 -38.20 39.79 -16.00
CA ASP A 207 -36.76 39.60 -16.17
C ASP A 207 -36.22 38.49 -15.25
N LEU A 208 -36.57 38.52 -13.96
CA LEU A 208 -36.15 37.50 -13.01
C LEU A 208 -36.69 36.11 -13.37
N TYR A 209 -37.94 36.01 -13.83
CA TYR A 209 -38.53 34.76 -14.30
C TYR A 209 -37.76 34.20 -15.51
N ALA A 210 -37.44 35.05 -16.49
CA ALA A 210 -36.63 34.65 -17.64
C ALA A 210 -35.24 34.12 -17.22
N ARG A 211 -34.58 34.79 -16.26
CA ARG A 211 -33.28 34.34 -15.72
C ARG A 211 -33.37 32.99 -15.01
N ILE A 212 -34.45 32.73 -14.25
CA ILE A 212 -34.69 31.43 -13.60
C ILE A 212 -34.82 30.32 -14.67
N LEU A 213 -35.59 30.56 -15.73
CA LEU A 213 -35.74 29.60 -16.82
C LEU A 213 -34.41 29.31 -17.53
N ILE A 214 -33.58 30.35 -17.75
CA ILE A 214 -32.24 30.18 -18.31
C ILE A 214 -31.36 29.33 -17.38
N ALA A 215 -31.39 29.57 -16.07
CA ALA A 215 -30.61 28.80 -15.10
C ALA A 215 -31.03 27.32 -15.06
N ILE A 216 -32.34 27.03 -15.13
CA ILE A 216 -32.86 25.65 -15.21
C ILE A 216 -32.32 24.94 -16.46
N ARG A 217 -32.43 25.57 -17.64
CA ARG A 217 -31.91 25.01 -18.90
C ARG A 217 -30.40 24.80 -18.88
N SER A 218 -29.66 25.72 -18.25
CA SER A 218 -28.20 25.59 -18.04
C SER A 218 -27.88 24.38 -17.16
N ALA A 219 -28.57 24.23 -16.02
CA ALA A 219 -28.38 23.11 -15.11
C ALA A 219 -28.74 21.76 -15.75
N GLU A 220 -29.79 21.69 -16.57
CA GLU A 220 -30.16 20.51 -17.35
C GLU A 220 -29.08 20.13 -18.36
N SER A 221 -28.55 21.11 -19.10
CA SER A 221 -27.47 20.91 -20.07
C SER A 221 -26.20 20.36 -19.40
N ILE A 222 -25.81 20.95 -18.25
CA ILE A 222 -24.68 20.48 -17.44
C ILE A 222 -24.93 19.05 -16.94
N SER A 223 -26.13 18.77 -16.44
CA SER A 223 -26.51 17.44 -15.92
C SER A 223 -26.44 16.37 -17.00
N LYS A 224 -26.91 16.66 -18.22
CA LYS A 224 -26.76 15.77 -19.39
C LYS A 224 -25.28 15.51 -19.72
N ARG A 225 -24.41 16.52 -19.59
CA ARG A 225 -22.97 16.34 -19.81
C ARG A 225 -22.33 15.44 -18.75
N ILE A 226 -22.75 15.56 -17.49
CA ILE A 226 -22.31 14.68 -16.39
C ILE A 226 -22.77 13.23 -16.65
N GLN A 227 -24.03 13.03 -17.04
CA GLN A 227 -24.56 11.70 -17.39
C GLN A 227 -23.75 11.06 -18.53
N LYS A 228 -23.46 11.80 -19.60
CA LYS A 228 -22.58 11.30 -20.67
C LYS A 228 -21.20 10.89 -20.18
N LEU A 229 -20.53 11.71 -19.37
CA LEU A 229 -19.22 11.34 -18.82
C LEU A 229 -19.29 10.11 -17.90
N ARG A 230 -20.40 9.93 -17.17
CA ARG A 230 -20.63 8.76 -16.31
C ARG A 230 -20.81 7.49 -17.15
N ASP A 231 -21.68 7.54 -18.14
CA ASP A 231 -22.13 6.36 -18.89
C ASP A 231 -21.18 5.99 -20.03
N GLU A 232 -20.70 7.00 -20.80
CA GLU A 232 -19.86 6.78 -21.99
C GLU A 232 -18.37 6.65 -21.66
N GLU A 233 -17.90 7.18 -20.52
CA GLU A 233 -16.47 7.13 -20.15
C GLU A 233 -16.20 6.42 -18.82
N LEU A 234 -16.83 6.83 -17.72
CA LEU A 234 -16.49 6.31 -16.39
C LEU A 234 -16.89 4.83 -16.24
N GLN A 235 -18.08 4.45 -16.73
CA GLN A 235 -18.54 3.07 -16.67
C GLN A 235 -17.59 2.08 -17.36
N PRO A 236 -17.19 2.25 -18.65
CA PRO A 236 -16.26 1.33 -19.29
C PRO A 236 -14.88 1.32 -18.61
N GLN A 237 -14.39 2.45 -18.10
CA GLN A 237 -13.14 2.49 -17.33
C GLN A 237 -13.21 1.67 -16.03
N ILE A 238 -14.35 1.69 -15.33
CA ILE A 238 -14.56 0.87 -14.13
C ILE A 238 -14.63 -0.62 -14.49
N LEU A 239 -15.27 -0.98 -15.60
CA LEU A 239 -15.28 -2.36 -16.11
C LEU A 239 -13.87 -2.83 -16.49
N GLU A 240 -13.09 -1.99 -17.13
CA GLU A 240 -11.70 -2.28 -17.48
C GLU A 240 -10.84 -2.45 -16.22
N LEU A 241 -11.04 -1.62 -15.19
CA LEU A 241 -10.41 -1.79 -13.88
C LEU A 241 -10.77 -3.13 -13.25
N LEU A 242 -12.05 -3.53 -13.26
CA LEU A 242 -12.49 -4.83 -12.76
C LEU A 242 -11.79 -5.98 -13.52
N LYS A 243 -11.71 -5.90 -14.85
CA LYS A 243 -10.98 -6.88 -15.67
C LYS A 243 -9.48 -6.92 -15.33
N GLY A 244 -8.86 -5.77 -15.10
CA GLY A 244 -7.48 -5.67 -14.63
C GLY A 244 -7.29 -6.36 -13.28
N LEU A 245 -8.16 -6.09 -12.32
CA LEU A 245 -8.15 -6.71 -10.99
C LEU A 245 -8.36 -8.24 -11.06
N THR A 246 -9.27 -8.72 -11.92
CA THR A 246 -9.43 -10.16 -12.19
C THR A 246 -8.11 -10.79 -12.59
N ARG A 247 -7.39 -10.18 -13.55
CA ARG A 247 -6.08 -10.68 -14.02
C ARG A 247 -5.04 -10.65 -12.91
N THR A 248 -4.96 -9.55 -12.15
CA THR A 248 -4.02 -9.43 -11.02
C THR A 248 -4.24 -10.54 -9.99
N TRP A 249 -5.48 -10.78 -9.55
CA TRP A 249 -5.76 -11.80 -8.53
C TRP A 249 -5.61 -13.23 -9.06
N LYS A 250 -5.77 -13.45 -10.37
CA LYS A 250 -5.40 -14.72 -11.00
C LYS A 250 -3.90 -14.98 -10.88
N VAL A 251 -3.06 -14.01 -11.25
CA VAL A 251 -1.60 -14.15 -11.15
C VAL A 251 -1.15 -14.32 -9.69
N MET A 252 -1.76 -13.57 -8.76
CA MET A 252 -1.46 -13.71 -7.33
C MET A 252 -1.83 -15.09 -6.80
N LEU A 253 -2.99 -15.64 -7.20
CA LEU A 253 -3.41 -16.99 -6.84
C LEU A 253 -2.37 -18.04 -7.30
N GLU A 254 -2.06 -18.06 -8.60
CA GLU A 254 -1.09 -18.99 -9.19
C GLU A 254 0.30 -18.88 -8.53
N SER A 255 0.72 -17.64 -8.23
CA SER A 255 2.00 -17.36 -7.56
C SER A 255 2.02 -17.92 -6.13
N HIS A 256 0.97 -17.67 -5.35
CA HIS A 256 0.91 -18.13 -3.95
C HIS A 256 0.71 -19.65 -3.85
N GLU A 257 -0.04 -20.28 -4.76
CA GLU A 257 -0.13 -21.74 -4.87
C GLU A 257 1.24 -22.36 -5.13
N THR A 258 2.00 -21.78 -6.07
CA THR A 258 3.36 -22.22 -6.38
C THR A 258 4.29 -22.05 -5.18
N GLN A 259 4.26 -20.89 -4.51
CA GLN A 259 5.05 -20.61 -3.31
C GLN A 259 4.72 -21.58 -2.17
N ASN A 260 3.44 -21.86 -1.95
CA ASN A 260 3.01 -22.80 -0.90
C ASN A 260 3.49 -24.22 -1.21
N LYS A 261 3.39 -24.65 -2.48
CA LYS A 261 3.91 -25.96 -2.91
C LYS A 261 5.42 -26.08 -2.68
N ILE A 262 6.20 -25.07 -3.08
CA ILE A 262 7.66 -25.02 -2.84
C ILE A 262 7.94 -25.17 -1.35
N LEU A 263 7.20 -24.45 -0.50
CA LEU A 263 7.41 -24.47 0.94
C LEU A 263 7.14 -25.85 1.57
N CYS A 264 6.12 -26.57 1.10
CA CYS A 264 5.85 -27.95 1.51
C CYS A 264 6.98 -28.93 1.13
N GLU A 265 7.74 -28.62 0.08
CA GLU A 265 8.88 -29.44 -0.37
C GLU A 265 10.19 -29.12 0.36
N VAL A 266 10.31 -27.94 0.97
CA VAL A 266 11.48 -27.58 1.79
C VAL A 266 11.53 -28.51 3.00
N LYS A 267 12.54 -29.39 3.09
CA LYS A 267 12.77 -30.27 4.25
C LYS A 267 13.96 -29.84 5.12
N SER A 268 14.87 -29.06 4.54
CA SER A 268 16.04 -28.49 5.22
C SER A 268 16.56 -27.30 4.40
N PHE A 269 17.25 -26.38 5.06
CA PHE A 269 18.10 -25.42 4.35
C PHE A 269 19.38 -26.16 3.95
N ALA A 270 19.64 -26.32 2.65
CA ALA A 270 20.81 -27.07 2.18
C ALA A 270 22.10 -26.40 2.65
N CYS A 271 22.76 -26.96 3.67
CA CYS A 271 24.10 -26.58 4.10
C CYS A 271 24.91 -27.82 4.52
N PRO A 272 26.11 -28.06 3.93
CA PRO A 272 27.00 -29.15 4.34
C PRO A 272 27.68 -28.95 5.71
N THR A 273 27.51 -27.80 6.36
CA THR A 273 28.07 -27.54 7.70
C THR A 273 26.98 -27.32 8.73
N TYR A 274 26.45 -28.44 9.19
CA TYR A 274 25.72 -28.64 10.44
C TYR A 274 26.32 -27.79 11.59
N GLY A 275 25.49 -27.04 12.34
CA GLY A 275 25.88 -26.48 13.65
C GLY A 275 26.65 -25.14 13.69
N LYS A 276 26.22 -24.09 12.98
CA LYS A 276 26.82 -22.74 13.13
C LYS A 276 25.94 -21.79 13.94
N PHE A 277 26.59 -21.19 14.94
CA PHE A 277 26.08 -20.21 15.90
C PHE A 277 25.35 -18.99 15.29
N SER A 278 24.31 -18.51 15.96
CA SER A 278 23.59 -17.28 15.63
C SER A 278 24.44 -16.02 15.88
N ASN A 279 24.96 -15.41 14.81
CA ASN A 279 25.77 -14.20 14.87
C ASN A 279 24.94 -12.93 14.56
N ASP A 280 25.55 -11.76 14.61
CA ASP A 280 24.86 -10.49 14.38
C ASP A 280 24.23 -10.40 12.98
N SER A 281 24.81 -11.08 11.97
CA SER A 281 24.25 -11.10 10.62
C SER A 281 22.97 -11.94 10.51
N HIS A 282 22.88 -13.04 11.26
CA HIS A 282 21.65 -13.83 11.40
C HIS A 282 20.55 -12.99 12.03
N ARG A 283 20.86 -12.34 13.16
CA ARG A 283 19.91 -11.50 13.90
C ARG A 283 19.41 -10.31 13.09
N LEU A 284 20.30 -9.66 12.32
CA LEU A 284 19.92 -8.57 11.44
C LEU A 284 18.98 -9.05 10.31
N ALA A 285 19.27 -10.20 9.70
CA ALA A 285 18.41 -10.77 8.67
C ALA A 285 17.03 -11.16 9.23
N THR A 286 16.95 -11.74 10.42
CA THR A 286 15.68 -12.04 11.12
C THR A 286 14.89 -10.77 11.40
N LEU A 287 15.54 -9.72 11.91
CA LEU A 287 14.89 -8.44 12.21
C LEU A 287 14.38 -7.75 10.93
N GLN A 288 15.14 -7.81 9.84
CA GLN A 288 14.73 -7.26 8.55
C GLN A 288 13.53 -8.03 7.98
N LEU A 289 13.52 -9.36 8.07
CA LEU A 289 12.36 -10.16 7.67
C LEU A 289 11.12 -9.78 8.48
N GLU A 290 11.26 -9.60 9.79
CA GLU A 290 10.16 -9.17 10.65
C GLU A 290 9.59 -7.80 10.22
N ALA A 291 10.47 -6.83 9.94
CA ALA A 291 10.07 -5.49 9.52
C ALA A 291 9.33 -5.53 8.18
N GLU A 292 9.81 -6.31 7.21
CA GLU A 292 9.16 -6.43 5.91
C GLU A 292 7.83 -7.20 5.96
N LEU A 293 7.67 -8.18 6.86
CA LEU A 293 6.37 -8.83 7.08
C LEU A 293 5.34 -7.85 7.65
N GLN A 294 5.73 -6.98 8.59
CA GLN A 294 4.84 -5.94 9.12
C GLN A 294 4.50 -4.89 8.05
N ASN A 295 5.49 -4.50 7.24
CA ASN A 295 5.28 -3.58 6.11
C ASN A 295 4.31 -4.19 5.08
N TRP A 296 4.50 -5.45 4.71
CA TRP A 296 3.60 -6.18 3.80
C TRP A 296 2.17 -6.22 4.33
N ARG A 297 1.99 -6.54 5.62
CA ARG A 297 0.68 -6.52 6.28
C ARG A 297 0.02 -5.14 6.25
N ALA A 298 0.78 -4.08 6.54
CA ALA A 298 0.28 -2.71 6.52
C ALA A 298 -0.15 -2.30 5.11
N CYS A 299 0.71 -2.54 4.10
CA CYS A 299 0.40 -2.22 2.71
C CYS A 299 -0.80 -3.01 2.17
N PHE A 300 -0.95 -4.30 2.52
CA PHE A 300 -2.13 -5.09 2.16
C PHE A 300 -3.41 -4.49 2.76
N SER A 301 -3.37 -4.15 4.05
CA SER A 301 -4.53 -3.56 4.75
C SER A 301 -4.91 -2.20 4.16
N GLU A 302 -3.90 -1.37 3.85
CA GLU A 302 -4.08 -0.06 3.24
C GLU A 302 -4.66 -0.17 1.82
N TYR A 303 -4.18 -1.14 1.02
CA TYR A 303 -4.73 -1.42 -0.31
C TYR A 303 -6.21 -1.79 -0.25
N VAL A 304 -6.59 -2.75 0.60
CA VAL A 304 -8.00 -3.18 0.74
C VAL A 304 -8.89 -2.02 1.21
N ALA A 305 -8.41 -1.23 2.19
CA ALA A 305 -9.14 -0.07 2.70
C ALA A 305 -9.28 1.04 1.67
N ALA A 306 -8.22 1.36 0.91
CA ALA A 306 -8.23 2.38 -0.12
C ALA A 306 -9.16 2.00 -1.28
N GLN A 307 -9.19 0.71 -1.65
CA GLN A 307 -10.11 0.19 -2.66
C GLN A 307 -11.56 0.36 -2.22
N ARG A 308 -11.90 -0.09 -1.00
CA ARG A 308 -13.25 0.07 -0.43
C ARG A 308 -13.66 1.54 -0.40
N ALA A 309 -12.80 2.41 0.13
CA ALA A 309 -13.09 3.85 0.25
C ALA A 309 -13.30 4.53 -1.10
N TYR A 310 -12.61 4.08 -2.16
CA TYR A 310 -12.83 4.58 -3.51
C TYR A 310 -14.22 4.22 -4.03
N ILE A 311 -14.61 2.94 -3.91
CA ILE A 311 -15.92 2.48 -4.38
C ILE A 311 -17.06 3.05 -3.52
N GLU A 312 -16.86 3.23 -2.21
CA GLU A 312 -17.81 3.91 -1.33
C GLU A 312 -18.07 5.36 -1.78
N ALA A 313 -17.02 6.09 -2.15
CA ALA A 313 -17.16 7.47 -2.63
C ALA A 313 -17.91 7.53 -3.96
N LEU A 314 -17.60 6.62 -4.90
CA LEU A 314 -18.31 6.51 -6.18
C LEU A 314 -19.77 6.11 -5.99
N HIS A 315 -20.05 5.06 -5.22
CA HIS A 315 -21.39 4.61 -4.90
C HIS A 315 -22.20 5.73 -4.23
N GLY A 316 -21.60 6.39 -3.24
CA GLY A 316 -22.19 7.56 -2.58
C GLY A 316 -22.57 8.64 -3.58
N TRP A 317 -21.68 9.01 -4.50
CA TRP A 317 -21.98 9.97 -5.57
C TRP A 317 -23.13 9.50 -6.47
N LEU A 318 -23.14 8.22 -6.87
CA LEU A 318 -24.14 7.64 -7.77
C LEU A 318 -25.53 7.53 -7.14
N THR A 319 -25.64 7.24 -5.85
CA THR A 319 -26.93 7.18 -5.15
C THR A 319 -27.65 8.52 -5.13
N LYS A 320 -26.93 9.65 -5.20
CA LYS A 320 -27.52 10.99 -5.26
C LYS A 320 -28.13 11.35 -6.62
N PHE A 321 -28.02 10.48 -7.63
CA PHE A 321 -28.78 10.61 -8.89
C PHE A 321 -30.18 10.04 -8.77
N LEU A 322 -30.42 9.18 -7.77
CA LEU A 322 -31.75 8.69 -7.48
C LEU A 322 -32.44 9.73 -6.62
N VAL A 323 -33.34 10.48 -7.25
CA VAL A 323 -34.30 11.33 -6.52
C VAL A 323 -35.13 10.35 -5.67
N PRO A 324 -35.30 10.57 -4.34
CA PRO A 324 -36.38 9.90 -3.64
C PRO A 324 -37.63 10.28 -4.41
N GLU A 325 -38.28 9.31 -5.02
CA GLU A 325 -39.61 9.51 -5.58
C GLU A 325 -40.48 9.90 -4.39
N VAL A 326 -40.56 11.20 -4.10
CA VAL A 326 -41.66 11.73 -3.33
C VAL A 326 -42.86 11.29 -4.12
N GLU A 327 -43.67 10.42 -3.52
CA GLU A 327 -44.90 9.84 -4.04
C GLU A 327 -45.82 10.95 -4.59
N PHE A 328 -45.52 11.47 -5.78
CA PHE A 328 -46.19 12.67 -6.27
C PHE A 328 -47.53 12.34 -6.90
N TYR A 329 -47.78 11.08 -7.29
CA TYR A 329 -49.11 10.60 -7.65
C TYR A 329 -49.16 9.07 -7.46
N SER A 330 -49.63 8.58 -6.31
CA SER A 330 -50.45 7.35 -6.17
C SER A 330 -50.44 6.84 -4.73
N ARG A 331 -51.55 7.06 -4.01
CA ARG A 331 -51.93 6.25 -2.87
C ARG A 331 -52.33 4.86 -3.41
N GLY A 332 -51.39 3.93 -3.51
CA GLY A 332 -51.67 2.60 -4.05
C GLY A 332 -50.55 1.59 -3.87
N ARG A 333 -50.62 0.80 -2.78
CA ARG A 333 -49.90 -0.46 -2.49
C ARG A 333 -48.44 -0.54 -2.93
N SER A 334 -47.55 -0.29 -1.97
CA SER A 334 -46.14 -0.66 -2.02
C SER A 334 -45.97 -2.18 -2.20
N SER A 335 -45.58 -2.60 -3.39
CA SER A 335 -44.71 -3.78 -3.54
C SER A 335 -43.27 -3.25 -3.48
N ALA A 336 -42.51 -3.63 -2.46
CA ALA A 336 -41.12 -3.23 -2.32
C ALA A 336 -40.27 -3.96 -3.38
N VAL A 337 -40.25 -3.45 -4.60
CA VAL A 337 -39.22 -3.79 -5.59
C VAL A 337 -37.94 -3.08 -5.12
N PRO A 338 -36.78 -3.77 -5.00
CA PRO A 338 -35.59 -3.12 -4.51
C PRO A 338 -35.20 -1.97 -5.46
N PHE A 339 -35.08 -0.77 -4.90
CA PHE A 339 -34.67 0.51 -5.50
C PHE A 339 -33.47 0.44 -6.46
N VAL A 340 -32.70 -0.64 -6.39
CA VAL A 340 -31.55 -0.97 -7.23
C VAL A 340 -31.92 -1.28 -8.70
N ALA A 341 -33.14 -1.75 -8.98
CA ALA A 341 -33.52 -2.24 -10.31
C ALA A 341 -33.66 -1.15 -11.40
N HIS A 342 -33.77 0.13 -11.03
CA HIS A 342 -33.99 1.24 -11.98
C HIS A 342 -32.84 2.27 -12.01
N GLY A 343 -31.74 2.01 -11.30
CA GLY A 343 -30.58 2.92 -11.28
C GLY A 343 -29.65 2.78 -12.48
N PRO A 344 -28.73 3.75 -12.71
CA PRO A 344 -27.71 3.64 -13.74
C PRO A 344 -26.89 2.34 -13.59
N PRO A 345 -26.46 1.65 -14.67
CA PRO A 345 -25.73 0.39 -14.57
C PRO A 345 -24.50 0.48 -13.67
N LEU A 346 -23.77 1.60 -13.72
CA LEU A 346 -22.62 1.85 -12.85
C LEU A 346 -22.96 1.86 -11.35
N LEU A 347 -24.17 2.29 -10.96
CA LEU A 347 -24.61 2.23 -9.56
C LEU A 347 -24.74 0.78 -9.09
N VAL A 348 -25.36 -0.08 -9.91
CA VAL A 348 -25.54 -1.50 -9.62
C VAL A 348 -24.18 -2.20 -9.51
N ILE A 349 -23.24 -1.88 -10.40
CA ILE A 349 -21.86 -2.39 -10.35
C ILE A 349 -21.18 -2.00 -9.02
N CYS A 350 -21.22 -0.72 -8.64
CA CYS A 350 -20.57 -0.25 -7.41
C CYS A 350 -21.21 -0.85 -6.15
N TYR A 351 -22.54 -0.97 -6.12
CA TYR A 351 -23.27 -1.59 -5.01
C TYR A 351 -22.89 -3.07 -4.83
N ASN A 352 -22.93 -3.83 -5.93
CA ASN A 352 -22.55 -5.25 -5.91
C ASN A 352 -21.09 -5.41 -5.50
N TRP A 353 -20.19 -4.57 -6.01
CA TRP A 353 -18.78 -4.60 -5.65
C TRP A 353 -18.57 -4.38 -4.16
N LEU A 354 -19.19 -3.34 -3.57
CA LEU A 354 -19.09 -3.09 -2.12
C LEU A 354 -19.60 -4.26 -1.29
N THR A 355 -20.78 -4.77 -1.64
CA THR A 355 -21.41 -5.89 -0.91
C THR A 355 -20.53 -7.14 -0.97
N SER A 356 -19.98 -7.45 -2.15
CA SER A 356 -19.09 -8.61 -2.30
C SER A 356 -17.76 -8.46 -1.56
N MET A 357 -17.24 -7.23 -1.42
CA MET A 357 -16.01 -6.96 -0.66
C MET A 357 -16.15 -7.22 0.86
N GLU A 358 -17.37 -7.27 1.41
CA GLU A 358 -17.59 -7.61 2.82
C GLU A 358 -17.34 -9.10 3.11
N GLY A 359 -17.50 -9.97 2.09
CA GLY A 359 -17.30 -11.41 2.20
C GLY A 359 -15.86 -11.88 1.99
N LEU A 360 -14.91 -10.98 1.71
CA LEU A 360 -13.51 -11.34 1.46
C LEU A 360 -12.78 -11.69 2.77
N PRO A 361 -11.88 -12.68 2.77
CA PRO A 361 -11.14 -13.10 3.98
C PRO A 361 -9.90 -12.22 4.24
N ASP A 362 -9.99 -10.90 4.06
CA ASP A 362 -8.87 -9.94 4.26
C ASP A 362 -8.33 -9.98 5.71
N LYS A 363 -9.23 -10.16 6.68
CA LYS A 363 -8.87 -10.31 8.09
C LYS A 363 -8.02 -11.56 8.36
N ALA A 364 -8.25 -12.65 7.63
CA ALA A 364 -7.47 -13.88 7.78
C ALA A 364 -6.02 -13.65 7.33
N VAL A 365 -5.82 -12.97 6.19
CA VAL A 365 -4.49 -12.59 5.68
C VAL A 365 -3.76 -11.67 6.65
N THR A 366 -4.43 -10.63 7.15
CA THR A 366 -3.79 -9.71 8.10
C THR A 366 -3.47 -10.37 9.44
N PHE A 367 -4.24 -11.38 9.85
CA PHE A 367 -3.97 -12.18 11.04
C PHE A 367 -2.79 -13.13 10.85
N SER A 368 -2.74 -13.88 9.74
CA SER A 368 -1.64 -14.82 9.44
C SER A 368 -0.29 -14.10 9.37
N LEU A 369 -0.22 -12.97 8.65
CA LEU A 369 0.98 -12.13 8.58
C LEU A 369 1.40 -11.59 9.96
N LYS A 370 0.42 -11.20 10.80
CA LYS A 370 0.68 -10.74 12.17
C LYS A 370 1.24 -11.86 13.04
N SER A 371 0.63 -13.04 12.96
CA SER A 371 1.06 -14.22 13.72
C SER A 371 2.49 -14.58 13.33
N PHE A 372 2.76 -14.71 12.04
CA PHE A 372 4.09 -15.06 11.56
C PHE A 372 5.14 -14.00 11.94
N SER A 373 4.81 -12.71 11.88
CA SER A 373 5.73 -11.67 12.36
C SER A 373 6.09 -11.82 13.85
N LYS A 374 5.15 -12.30 14.69
CA LYS A 374 5.45 -12.59 16.10
C LYS A 374 6.38 -13.80 16.23
N ASP A 375 6.20 -14.82 15.40
CA ASP A 375 7.05 -16.01 15.41
C ASP A 375 8.49 -15.65 15.00
N VAL A 376 8.66 -14.79 13.98
CA VAL A 376 9.97 -14.25 13.59
C VAL A 376 10.60 -13.41 14.71
N ARG A 377 9.80 -12.61 15.44
CA ARG A 377 10.28 -11.87 16.63
C ARG A 377 10.73 -12.81 17.76
N ALA A 378 10.00 -13.90 17.99
CA ALA A 378 10.38 -14.92 18.97
C ALA A 378 11.70 -15.60 18.58
N LEU A 379 11.89 -15.91 17.29
CA LEU A 379 13.17 -16.40 16.78
C LEU A 379 14.31 -15.41 17.06
N TRP A 380 14.10 -14.11 16.82
CA TRP A 380 15.12 -13.09 17.10
C TRP A 380 15.50 -13.04 18.59
N ALA A 381 14.52 -13.22 19.50
CA ALA A 381 14.77 -13.28 20.93
C ALA A 381 15.60 -14.52 21.30
N GLN A 382 15.24 -15.70 20.79
CA GLN A 382 16.00 -16.94 20.98
C GLN A 382 17.45 -16.82 20.46
N GLN A 383 17.63 -16.21 19.29
CA GLN A 383 18.96 -15.92 18.73
C GLN A 383 19.79 -15.02 19.66
N GLY A 384 19.16 -14.12 20.42
CA GLY A 384 19.79 -13.30 21.44
C GLY A 384 20.24 -14.10 22.67
N GLU A 385 19.41 -15.03 23.14
CA GLU A 385 19.74 -15.95 24.24
C GLU A 385 20.92 -16.86 23.89
N GLU A 386 20.92 -17.43 22.68
CA GLU A 386 22.05 -18.22 22.17
C GLU A 386 23.35 -17.41 22.17
N GLN A 387 23.30 -16.15 21.70
CA GLN A 387 24.45 -15.25 21.68
C GLN A 387 24.95 -14.89 23.08
N GLN A 388 24.05 -14.68 24.03
CA GLN A 388 24.43 -14.44 25.43
C GLN A 388 25.11 -15.67 26.04
N GLN A 389 24.55 -16.85 25.81
CA GLN A 389 25.10 -18.11 26.31
C GLN A 389 26.48 -18.40 25.69
N LYS A 390 26.69 -18.11 24.40
CA LYS A 390 28.01 -18.22 23.77
C LYS A 390 29.04 -17.30 24.43
N ARG A 391 28.70 -16.03 24.68
CA ARG A 391 29.63 -15.08 25.33
C ARG A 391 30.05 -15.57 26.71
N LYS A 392 29.15 -16.25 27.45
CA LYS A 392 29.46 -16.87 28.74
C LYS A 392 30.44 -18.04 28.59
N VAL A 393 30.21 -18.93 27.63
CA VAL A 393 31.13 -20.05 27.31
C VAL A 393 32.50 -19.54 26.89
N ASP A 394 32.57 -18.56 25.98
CA ASP A 394 33.83 -17.99 25.49
C ASP A 394 34.59 -17.26 26.62
N GLY A 395 33.87 -16.59 27.51
CA GLY A 395 34.46 -15.95 28.71
C GLY A 395 35.04 -16.97 29.70
N MET A 396 34.30 -18.04 29.99
CA MET A 396 34.76 -19.12 30.85
C MET A 396 35.92 -19.91 30.23
N ALA A 397 35.92 -20.13 28.91
CA ALA A 397 37.03 -20.79 28.23
C ALA A 397 38.33 -19.99 28.36
N LYS A 398 38.29 -18.67 28.14
CA LYS A 398 39.46 -17.78 28.32
C LYS A 398 39.97 -17.79 29.76
N GLU A 399 39.07 -17.84 30.74
CA GLU A 399 39.44 -17.92 32.16
C GLU A 399 40.03 -19.29 32.52
N LEU A 400 39.50 -20.39 31.96
CA LEU A 400 40.08 -21.73 32.11
C LEU A 400 41.50 -21.77 31.54
N ASP A 401 41.73 -21.19 30.36
CA ASP A 401 43.06 -21.11 29.74
C ASP A 401 44.03 -20.33 30.64
N ARG A 402 43.60 -19.17 31.15
CA ARG A 402 44.41 -18.36 32.09
C ARG A 402 44.77 -19.14 33.37
N ARG A 403 43.81 -19.86 33.96
CA ARG A 403 44.03 -20.69 35.16
C ARG A 403 44.95 -21.87 34.87
N THR A 404 44.80 -22.49 33.70
CA THR A 404 45.65 -23.62 33.26
C THR A 404 47.09 -23.17 33.11
N MET A 405 47.33 -22.02 32.45
CA MET A 405 48.68 -21.45 32.34
C MET A 405 49.28 -21.07 33.70
N ALA A 406 48.46 -20.53 34.62
CA ALA A 406 48.91 -20.19 35.96
C ALA A 406 49.25 -21.44 36.79
N PHE A 407 48.46 -22.50 36.68
CA PHE A 407 48.69 -23.79 37.33
C PHE A 407 49.97 -24.44 36.79
N GLN A 408 50.13 -24.55 35.46
CA GLN A 408 51.33 -25.10 34.83
C GLN A 408 52.58 -24.37 35.29
N LYS A 409 52.55 -23.03 35.33
CA LYS A 409 53.68 -22.23 35.82
C LYS A 409 54.01 -22.48 37.30
N ALA A 410 53.01 -22.72 38.14
CA ALA A 410 53.20 -23.05 39.55
C ALA A 410 53.77 -24.47 39.72
N GLU A 411 53.27 -25.42 38.95
CA GLU A 411 53.74 -26.81 38.89
C GLU A 411 55.21 -26.90 38.43
N THR A 412 55.59 -26.16 37.38
CA THR A 412 56.99 -26.12 36.90
C THR A 412 57.93 -25.58 37.98
N ARG A 413 57.56 -24.47 38.65
CA ARG A 413 58.36 -23.89 39.75
C ARG A 413 58.50 -24.83 40.94
N PHE A 414 57.46 -25.61 41.22
CA PHE A 414 57.49 -26.60 42.29
C PHE A 414 58.44 -27.76 41.96
N LEU A 415 58.37 -28.28 40.72
CA LEU A 415 59.29 -29.32 40.23
C LEU A 415 60.76 -28.83 40.25
N GLU A 416 61.02 -27.59 39.82
CA GLU A 416 62.34 -26.96 39.91
C GLU A 416 62.82 -26.84 41.36
N SER A 417 61.96 -26.40 42.29
CA SER A 417 62.29 -26.32 43.72
C SER A 417 62.59 -27.69 44.33
N LYS A 418 61.85 -28.75 43.96
CA LYS A 418 62.12 -30.14 44.36
C LYS A 418 63.50 -30.64 43.87
N LEU A 419 63.95 -30.21 42.70
CA LEU A 419 65.25 -30.58 42.11
C LEU A 419 66.45 -29.82 42.71
N THR A 420 66.23 -28.60 43.20
CA THR A 420 67.31 -27.68 43.59
C THR A 420 67.47 -27.50 45.10
N GLU A 421 66.43 -27.75 45.90
CA GLU A 421 66.42 -27.53 47.36
C GLU A 421 65.99 -28.82 48.10
N HIS A 422 66.87 -29.39 48.93
CA HIS A 422 66.52 -30.50 49.83
C HIS A 422 65.79 -29.94 51.06
N LYS A 423 64.49 -29.68 50.93
CA LYS A 423 63.62 -29.21 52.02
C LYS A 423 63.07 -30.36 52.87
N PRO A 424 62.77 -30.13 54.17
CA PRO A 424 62.26 -31.17 55.07
C PRO A 424 60.91 -31.73 54.60
N GLU A 425 60.72 -33.04 54.82
CA GLU A 425 59.58 -33.86 54.39
C GLU A 425 58.17 -33.23 54.63
N PRO A 426 57.84 -32.65 55.80
CA PRO A 426 56.51 -32.09 56.06
C PRO A 426 56.17 -30.82 55.27
N GLU A 427 57.18 -30.03 54.86
CA GLU A 427 56.95 -28.84 54.01
C GLU A 427 56.67 -29.24 52.55
N MET A 428 57.17 -30.41 52.13
CA MET A 428 56.98 -30.94 50.78
C MET A 428 55.56 -31.49 50.61
N GLU A 429 55.04 -32.21 51.63
CA GLU A 429 53.68 -32.74 51.65
C GLU A 429 52.61 -31.63 51.59
N GLN A 430 52.75 -30.56 52.39
CA GLN A 430 51.81 -29.42 52.35
C GLN A 430 51.74 -28.74 50.98
N ARG A 431 52.86 -28.73 50.25
CA ARG A 431 52.97 -28.09 48.93
C ARG A 431 52.39 -28.97 47.82
N ASP A 432 52.56 -30.29 47.93
CA ASP A 432 51.90 -31.28 47.07
C ASP A 432 50.37 -31.29 47.31
N GLU A 433 49.93 -31.16 48.56
CA GLU A 433 48.50 -31.05 48.91
C GLU A 433 47.87 -29.78 48.32
N TYR A 434 48.56 -28.64 48.42
CA TYR A 434 48.13 -27.38 47.78
C TYR A 434 48.03 -27.48 46.25
N LEU A 435 48.97 -28.15 45.58
CA LEU A 435 48.90 -28.37 44.13
C LEU A 435 47.74 -29.29 43.75
N THR A 436 47.49 -30.33 44.55
CA THR A 436 46.32 -31.20 44.39
C THR A 436 45.02 -30.41 44.50
N GLU A 437 44.88 -29.58 45.54
CA GLU A 437 43.69 -28.73 45.71
C GLU A 437 43.51 -27.75 44.52
N LYS A 438 44.60 -27.16 44.02
CA LYS A 438 44.55 -26.27 42.84
C LYS A 438 44.14 -27.01 41.57
N LYS A 439 44.58 -28.25 41.40
CA LYS A 439 44.17 -29.13 40.30
C LYS A 439 42.68 -29.46 40.41
N ASP A 440 42.19 -29.80 41.59
CA ASP A 440 40.77 -30.07 41.84
C ASP A 440 39.89 -28.85 41.56
N GLN A 441 40.34 -27.66 41.96
CA GLN A 441 39.66 -26.39 41.63
C GLN A 441 39.58 -26.14 40.12
N LEU A 442 40.64 -26.51 39.37
CA LEU A 442 40.70 -26.39 37.91
C LEU A 442 39.77 -27.40 37.23
N ASP A 443 39.75 -28.65 37.70
CA ASP A 443 38.87 -29.70 37.19
C ASP A 443 37.38 -29.39 37.49
N MET A 444 37.07 -28.84 38.67
CA MET A 444 35.73 -28.31 38.95
C MET A 444 35.36 -27.16 38.00
N PHE A 445 36.30 -26.28 37.64
CA PHE A 445 36.05 -25.20 36.69
C PHE A 445 35.83 -25.74 35.27
N ARG A 446 36.59 -26.76 34.85
CA ARG A 446 36.40 -27.46 33.57
C ARG A 446 35.01 -28.11 33.49
N LYS A 447 34.59 -28.84 34.53
CA LYS A 447 33.23 -29.42 34.62
C LYS A 447 32.13 -28.34 34.48
N ARG A 448 32.31 -27.18 35.11
CA ARG A 448 31.36 -26.06 34.98
C ARG A 448 31.33 -25.49 33.56
N LEU A 449 32.48 -25.38 32.89
CA LEU A 449 32.53 -24.95 31.49
C LEU A 449 31.80 -25.94 30.58
N ASP A 450 31.94 -27.25 30.81
CA ASP A 450 31.26 -28.27 30.01
C ASP A 450 29.73 -28.21 30.17
N ILE A 451 29.22 -27.95 31.38
CA ILE A 451 27.79 -27.68 31.61
C ILE A 451 27.30 -26.46 30.80
N GLU A 452 28.09 -25.39 30.75
CA GLU A 452 27.71 -24.18 30.02
C GLU A 452 27.82 -24.36 28.48
N ARG A 453 28.76 -25.19 28.02
CA ARG A 453 28.86 -25.63 26.61
C ARG A 453 27.64 -26.44 26.19
N GLU A 454 27.18 -27.34 27.05
CA GLU A 454 25.97 -28.13 26.80
C GLU A 454 24.73 -27.23 26.68
N LYS A 455 24.57 -26.25 27.60
CA LYS A 455 23.49 -25.26 27.49
C LYS A 455 23.56 -24.48 26.17
N HIS A 456 24.75 -24.04 25.75
CA HIS A 456 24.92 -23.37 24.45
C HIS A 456 24.51 -24.27 23.28
N HIS A 457 24.86 -25.56 23.33
CA HIS A 457 24.45 -26.54 22.32
C HIS A 457 22.93 -26.67 22.24
N ASN A 458 22.25 -26.73 23.39
CA ASN A 458 20.78 -26.78 23.46
C ASN A 458 20.13 -25.52 22.88
N HIS A 459 20.64 -24.33 23.20
CA HIS A 459 20.14 -23.08 22.59
C HIS A 459 20.32 -23.07 21.06
N MET A 460 21.46 -23.56 20.57
CA MET A 460 21.74 -23.64 19.12
C MET A 460 20.78 -24.61 18.41
N GLN A 461 20.51 -25.78 18.98
CA GLN A 461 19.54 -26.73 18.44
C GLN A 461 18.14 -26.13 18.41
N GLU A 462 17.74 -25.44 19.48
CA GLU A 462 16.43 -24.80 19.55
C GLU A 462 16.29 -23.65 18.54
N THR A 463 17.31 -22.81 18.37
CA THR A 463 17.32 -21.78 17.32
C THR A 463 17.12 -22.40 15.94
N GLN A 464 17.80 -23.49 15.63
CA GLN A 464 17.67 -24.18 14.34
C GLN A 464 16.26 -24.75 14.14
N ARG A 465 15.72 -25.39 15.18
CA ARG A 465 14.36 -25.94 15.17
C ARG A 465 13.31 -24.86 14.93
N ILE A 466 13.39 -23.75 15.66
CA ILE A 466 12.48 -22.60 15.49
C ILE A 466 12.66 -21.97 14.10
N THR A 467 13.90 -21.85 13.61
CA THR A 467 14.18 -21.30 12.28
C THR A 467 13.51 -22.13 11.19
N LEU A 468 13.68 -23.45 11.18
CA LEU A 468 13.11 -24.31 10.15
C LEU A 468 11.58 -24.43 10.27
N ASN A 469 11.10 -24.84 11.44
CA ASN A 469 9.67 -25.09 11.64
C ASN A 469 8.86 -23.78 11.61
N GLY A 470 9.37 -22.72 12.24
CA GLY A 470 8.72 -21.41 12.27
C GLY A 470 8.65 -20.78 10.88
N PHE A 471 9.70 -20.93 10.07
CA PHE A 471 9.69 -20.44 8.68
C PHE A 471 8.68 -21.22 7.82
N GLN A 472 8.65 -22.56 7.91
CA GLN A 472 7.67 -23.38 7.19
C GLN A 472 6.24 -23.10 7.64
N THR A 473 5.93 -23.31 8.92
CA THR A 473 4.56 -23.13 9.43
C THR A 473 4.06 -21.71 9.25
N GLY A 474 4.93 -20.72 9.49
CA GLY A 474 4.60 -19.31 9.34
C GLY A 474 4.27 -18.91 7.90
N PHE A 475 5.13 -19.25 6.93
CA PHE A 475 4.85 -18.95 5.53
C PHE A 475 3.70 -19.80 4.97
N SER A 476 3.53 -21.06 5.39
CA SER A 476 2.39 -21.90 4.95
C SER A 476 1.07 -21.25 5.35
N GLY A 477 0.94 -20.82 6.61
CA GLY A 477 -0.28 -20.14 7.06
C GLY A 477 -0.53 -18.80 6.34
N VAL A 478 0.54 -18.07 6.00
CA VAL A 478 0.43 -16.84 5.20
C VAL A 478 -0.03 -17.15 3.77
N PHE A 479 0.61 -18.09 3.08
CA PHE A 479 0.27 -18.41 1.70
C PHE A 479 -1.11 -19.05 1.58
N GLU A 480 -1.50 -19.96 2.48
CA GLU A 480 -2.86 -20.51 2.52
C GLU A 480 -3.91 -19.40 2.64
N SER A 481 -3.72 -18.44 3.55
CA SER A 481 -4.65 -17.32 3.70
C SER A 481 -4.70 -16.42 2.45
N LEU A 482 -3.57 -16.22 1.76
CA LEU A 482 -3.49 -15.44 0.53
C LEU A 482 -4.08 -16.17 -0.68
N ILE A 483 -3.95 -17.50 -0.74
CA ILE A 483 -4.60 -18.36 -1.74
C ILE A 483 -6.12 -18.22 -1.61
N GLU A 484 -6.65 -18.40 -0.40
CA GLU A 484 -8.09 -18.26 -0.14
C GLU A 484 -8.59 -16.85 -0.46
N TYR A 485 -7.85 -15.81 -0.07
CA TYR A 485 -8.18 -14.43 -0.44
C TYR A 485 -8.16 -14.19 -1.94
N SER A 486 -7.12 -14.67 -2.64
CA SER A 486 -6.95 -14.47 -4.09
C SER A 486 -8.03 -15.23 -4.87
N LYS A 487 -8.36 -16.45 -4.44
CA LYS A 487 -9.45 -17.26 -5.00
C LYS A 487 -10.82 -16.60 -4.81
N ALA A 488 -11.11 -16.13 -3.60
CA ALA A 488 -12.35 -15.39 -3.31
C ALA A 488 -12.45 -14.09 -4.12
N SER A 489 -11.35 -13.34 -4.22
CA SER A 489 -11.25 -12.11 -5.01
C SER A 489 -11.47 -12.38 -6.49
N LEU A 490 -10.78 -13.38 -7.06
CA LEU A 490 -10.90 -13.78 -8.46
C LEU A 490 -12.35 -14.17 -8.79
N LYS A 491 -12.98 -14.98 -7.94
CA LYS A 491 -14.39 -15.35 -8.08
C LYS A 491 -15.30 -14.12 -8.08
N MET A 492 -15.16 -13.25 -7.08
CA MET A 492 -15.92 -12.01 -6.95
C MET A 492 -15.79 -11.14 -8.21
N TYR A 493 -14.56 -10.85 -8.67
CA TYR A 493 -14.37 -9.99 -9.84
C TYR A 493 -14.91 -10.61 -11.13
N ASN A 494 -14.77 -11.92 -11.32
CA ASN A 494 -15.38 -12.63 -12.45
C ASN A 494 -16.91 -12.53 -12.43
N GLU A 495 -17.54 -12.69 -11.27
CA GLU A 495 -19.00 -12.55 -11.11
C GLU A 495 -19.46 -11.11 -11.42
N LEU A 496 -18.71 -10.09 -10.96
CA LEU A 496 -19.02 -8.68 -11.24
C LEU A 496 -18.93 -8.37 -12.73
N VAL A 497 -17.86 -8.81 -13.40
CA VAL A 497 -17.67 -8.63 -14.85
C VAL A 497 -18.77 -9.35 -15.63
N THR A 498 -19.05 -10.62 -15.30
CA THR A 498 -20.09 -11.41 -16.00
C THR A 498 -21.48 -10.79 -15.85
N ARG A 499 -21.84 -10.31 -14.65
CA ARG A 499 -23.13 -9.62 -14.44
C ARG A 499 -23.24 -8.34 -15.27
N SER A 500 -22.15 -7.57 -15.38
CA SER A 500 -22.15 -6.36 -16.21
C SER A 500 -22.30 -6.65 -17.70
N GLU A 501 -21.63 -7.70 -18.21
CA GLU A 501 -21.71 -8.08 -19.62
C GLU A 501 -23.07 -8.68 -20.01
N ASN A 502 -23.76 -9.33 -19.06
CA ASN A 502 -25.12 -9.84 -19.29
C ASN A 502 -26.18 -8.74 -19.27
N ALA A 503 -26.03 -7.71 -18.42
CA ALA A 503 -26.91 -6.55 -18.41
C ALA A 503 -26.86 -5.77 -19.74
N ASP A 504 -25.68 -5.66 -20.36
CA ASP A 504 -25.53 -5.03 -21.68
C ASP A 504 -26.20 -5.85 -22.81
N LYS A 505 -26.33 -7.17 -22.65
CA LYS A 505 -27.00 -8.05 -23.63
C LYS A 505 -28.52 -7.99 -23.52
N GLU A 506 -29.07 -7.98 -22.31
CA GLU A 506 -30.51 -7.83 -22.06
C GLU A 506 -31.03 -6.45 -22.49
N GLY A 507 -30.26 -5.39 -22.28
CA GLY A 507 -30.58 -4.05 -22.77
C GLY A 507 -30.67 -3.95 -24.31
N ASN A 508 -29.78 -4.64 -25.03
CA ASN A 508 -29.77 -4.66 -26.50
C ASN A 508 -30.89 -5.49 -27.12
N LEU A 509 -31.35 -6.57 -26.46
CA LEU A 509 -32.48 -7.38 -26.92
C LEU A 509 -33.81 -6.60 -26.86
N SER A 510 -33.99 -5.73 -25.85
CA SER A 510 -35.20 -4.92 -25.69
C SER A 510 -35.39 -3.85 -26.78
N TYR A 511 -34.34 -3.47 -27.50
CA TYR A 511 -34.41 -2.45 -28.56
C TYR A 511 -34.78 -3.04 -29.94
N ILE A 512 -34.61 -4.35 -30.13
CA ILE A 512 -34.89 -5.02 -31.42
C ILE A 512 -36.37 -5.43 -31.52
N GLU A 513 -37.04 -5.70 -30.40
CA GLU A 513 -38.45 -6.12 -30.39
C GLU A 513 -39.44 -4.95 -30.55
N GLY A 514 -38.98 -3.69 -30.45
CA GLY A 514 -39.80 -2.49 -30.60
C GLY A 514 -39.94 -1.95 -32.04
N SER A 515 -39.34 -2.58 -33.05
CA SER A 515 -39.28 -2.05 -34.43
C SER A 515 -40.11 -2.83 -35.47
N GLN A 516 -41.02 -3.71 -35.06
CA GLN A 516 -41.89 -4.45 -35.98
C GLN A 516 -43.37 -4.45 -35.55
N VAL A 517 -43.98 -3.28 -35.37
CA VAL A 517 -45.45 -3.15 -35.52
C VAL A 517 -45.77 -1.76 -36.05
N GLU A 518 -45.79 -1.60 -37.38
CA GLU A 518 -46.67 -0.67 -38.09
C GLU A 518 -46.49 -0.82 -39.62
N GLU A 519 -47.40 -1.54 -40.26
CA GLU A 519 -48.12 -1.10 -41.46
C GLU A 519 -49.04 -2.23 -41.94
N ASN A 520 -50.32 -2.11 -41.60
CA ASN A 520 -51.38 -2.76 -42.34
C ASN A 520 -52.47 -1.70 -42.56
N GLY A 521 -52.63 -1.23 -43.80
CA GLY A 521 -53.69 -0.29 -44.14
C GLY A 521 -53.63 0.24 -45.58
N ASN A 522 -54.58 -0.25 -46.38
CA ASN A 522 -55.00 0.16 -47.73
C ASN A 522 -54.25 -0.56 -48.88
N ARG A 523 -54.92 -1.30 -49.75
CA ARG A 523 -56.24 -1.07 -50.36
C ARG A 523 -56.85 -2.39 -50.83
#